data_AF-A0A6G0Q375-F1
#
_entry.id   AF-A0A6G0Q375-F1
#
_cell.length_a   1.000
_cell.length_b   1.000
_cell.length_c   1.000
_cell.angle_alpha   90.00
_cell.angle_beta   90.00
_cell.angle_gamma   90.00
#
_symmetry.space_group_name_H-M   'P 1'
#
loop_
_entity.id
_entity.type
_entity.pdbx_description
1 polymer ?
#
loop_
_entity_poly.entity_id
_entity_poly.type
_entity_poly.pdbx_seq_one_letter_code
_entity_poly.pdbx_strand_id
1 'polypeptide(L)' 'MTKGAEELAVLTAVLAVEVETAAGARVVVPVVVPTVVVAVVRS' A
#
# COMPACT_ATOMS: atom_id res chain seq x y z
N MET A 1 17.19 -28.43 -7.68
CA MET A 1 16.49 -27.15 -7.93
C MET A 1 15.93 -26.65 -6.61
N THR A 2 16.67 -25.84 -5.87
CA THR A 2 16.11 -25.17 -4.69
C THR A 2 15.16 -24.10 -5.23
N LYS A 3 13.85 -24.33 -5.15
CA LYS A 3 12.88 -23.25 -5.34
C LYS A 3 13.15 -22.26 -4.21
N GLY A 4 13.63 -21.07 -4.53
CA GLY A 4 13.83 -20.02 -3.53
C GLY A 4 12.53 -19.84 -2.74
N ALA A 5 12.64 -19.74 -1.42
CA ALA A 5 11.48 -19.43 -0.59
C ALA A 5 11.06 -17.99 -0.90
N GLU A 6 9.86 -17.83 -1.45
CA GLU A 6 9.21 -16.52 -1.60
C GLU A 6 8.53 -16.20 -0.27
N GLU A 7 8.97 -15.13 0.39
CA GLU A 7 8.34 -14.64 1.62
C GLU A 7 7.36 -13.52 1.27
N LEU A 8 6.12 -13.66 1.73
CA LEU A 8 5.02 -12.73 1.48
C LEU A 8 4.75 -11.91 2.74
N ALA A 9 4.92 -10.59 2.64
CA ALA A 9 4.53 -9.66 3.70
C ALA A 9 3.43 -8.73 3.20
N VAL A 10 2.42 -8.49 4.05
CA VAL A 10 1.37 -7.49 3.81
C VAL A 10 1.60 -6.33 4.76
N LEU A 11 1.91 -5.17 4.20
CA LEU A 11 2.04 -3.91 4.90
C LEU A 11 0.77 -3.08 4.71
N THR A 12 0.55 -2.11 5.59
CA THR A 12 -0.55 -1.16 5.47
C THR A 12 0.02 0.26 5.42
N ALA A 13 -0.34 1.01 4.39
CA ALA A 13 0.00 2.42 4.25
C ALA A 13 -1.24 3.29 4.47
N VAL A 14 -1.04 4.51 4.98
CA VAL A 14 -2.08 5.54 5.07
C VAL A 14 -1.69 6.69 4.16
N LEU A 15 -2.53 6.98 3.17
CA LEU A 15 -2.35 8.07 2.22
C LEU A 15 -3.24 9.24 2.62
N ALA A 16 -2.73 10.47 2.51
CA ALA A 16 -3.53 11.68 2.64
C ALA A 16 -3.97 12.12 1.24
N VAL A 17 -5.27 11.98 0.93
CA VAL A 17 -5.83 12.33 -0.38
C VAL A 17 -6.60 13.64 -0.27
N GLU A 18 -6.21 14.64 -1.05
CA GLU A 18 -6.98 15.88 -1.18
C GLU A 18 -8.14 15.68 -2.16
N VAL A 19 -9.36 15.97 -1.72
CA VAL A 19 -10.57 15.94 -2.55
C VAL A 19 -11.30 17.28 -2.47
N GLU A 20 -11.79 17.72 -3.62
CA GLU A 20 -12.67 18.89 -3.71
C GLU A 20 -14.13 18.43 -3.59
N THR A 21 -14.86 19.04 -2.66
CA THR A 21 -16.28 18.76 -2.44
C THR A 21 -17.15 19.52 -3.43
N ALA A 22 -18.40 19.09 -3.59
CA ALA A 22 -19.37 19.80 -4.43
C ALA A 22 -19.63 21.26 -3.99
N ALA A 23 -19.32 21.60 -2.74
CA ALA A 23 -19.39 22.96 -2.20
C ALA A 23 -18.09 23.78 -2.42
N GLY A 24 -17.10 23.25 -3.16
CA GLY A 24 -15.81 23.90 -3.44
C GLY A 24 -14.81 23.89 -2.28
N ALA A 25 -15.11 23.22 -1.17
CA ALA A 25 -14.17 23.03 -0.07
C ALA A 25 -13.18 21.90 -0.39
N ARG A 26 -11.90 22.08 -0.02
CA ARG A 26 -10.89 21.01 -0.07
C ARG A 26 -10.84 20.26 1.26
N VAL A 27 -10.92 18.94 1.20
CA VAL A 27 -10.88 18.04 2.36
C VAL A 27 -9.75 17.05 2.19
N VAL A 28 -8.99 16.80 3.26
CA VAL A 28 -7.97 15.74 3.28
C VAL A 28 -8.60 14.48 3.86
N VAL A 29 -8.66 13.42 3.06
CA VAL A 29 -9.22 12.12 3.46
C VAL A 29 -8.09 11.12 3.64
N PRO A 30 -7.95 10.51 4.84
CA PRO A 30 -7.01 9.42 5.03
C PRO A 30 -7.52 8.15 4.33
N VAL A 31 -6.70 7.54 3.48
CA VAL A 31 -7.02 6.31 2.76
C VAL A 31 -6.06 5.22 3.19
N VAL A 32 -6.60 4.10 3.68
CA VAL A 32 -5.82 2.93 4.09
C VAL A 32 -5.64 2.00 2.89
N VAL A 33 -4.38 1.71 2.52
CA VAL A 33 -4.04 0.90 1.34
C VAL A 33 -3.18 -0.29 1.77
N PRO A 34 -3.61 -1.55 1.53
CA PRO A 34 -2.77 -2.72 1.73
C PRO A 34 -1.68 -2.76 0.65
N THR A 35 -0.45 -3.00 1.06
CA THR A 35 0.72 -3.10 0.18
C THR A 35 1.33 -4.49 0.33
N VAL A 36 1.45 -5.21 -0.78
CA VAL A 36 2.04 -6.57 -0.79
C VAL A 36 3.51 -6.46 -1.17
N VAL A 37 4.39 -7.01 -0.33
CA VAL A 37 5.83 -7.09 -0.59
C VAL A 37 6.19 -8.56 -0.76
N VAL A 38 6.84 -8.89 -1.89
CA VAL A 38 7.35 -10.23 -2.17
C VAL A 38 8.87 -10.18 -2.11
N ALA A 39 9.45 -10.86 -1.12
CA ALA A 39 10.89 -11.01 -1.01
C ALA A 39 11.31 -12.32 -1.69
N VAL A 40 12.17 -12.20 -2.71
CA VAL A 40 12.78 -13.36 -3.37
C VAL A 40 14.18 -13.57 -2.77
N VAL A 41 14.32 -14.58 -1.92
CA VAL A 41 15.61 -14.95 -1.34
C VAL A 41 16.35 -15.89 -2.30
N ARG A 42 17.46 -15.42 -2.88
CA ARG A 42 18.36 -16.26 -3.68
C ARG A 42 19.27 -17.05 -2.73
N SER A 43 19.39 -18.36 -2.98
CA SER A 43 20.36 -19.24 -2.31
C SER A 43 21.79 -18.99 -2.78
#